data_AF-A0A1Y6LBP0-F1
#
_entry.id   AF-A0A1Y6LBP0-F1
#
_cell.length_a   1.000
_cell.length_b   1.000
_cell.length_c   1.000
_cell.angle_alpha   90.00
_cell.angle_beta   90.00
_cell.angle_gamma   90.00
#
_symmetry.space_group_name_H-M   'P 1'
#
loop_
_entity.id
_entity.type
_entity.pdbx_description
1 polymer ?
#
loop_
_entity_poly.entity_id
_entity_poly.type
_entity_poly.pdbx_seq_one_letter_code
_entity_poly.pdbx_strand_id
1 'polypeptide(L)'
;MAFPIRTRSIPQCSACLRNYAWTETTSTSISHQQVRGAKKLASRNDTATIPVRLRKDLPGYGKVGAYIPISSGEMRNKFFPRRLADYTTLQERKALRTRNIPVERDYEFKGYTVPVLKKPTSKSIFGLDTSAAARPAPRPVAPEKLSPERSIELLNIFVRPRLDFYRQPLPIEVEPETPTDSSPEQGHSAAADLLAVRASSAKPKLASQGIYGSVTPLDVLVAVRAAIATNDEAARIVLTENDVEFVDLKEEDAGRGVKHTGDFTVAIRVRGTEGGGSIKRTVRVIPQEAV
;
A
#
# COMPACT_ATOMS: atom_id res chain seq x y z
N MET A 1 -77.81 -33.25 -10.79
CA MET A 1 -78.34 -32.01 -11.40
C MET A 1 -78.42 -30.95 -10.31
N ALA A 2 -77.56 -29.93 -10.36
CA ALA A 2 -77.67 -28.59 -9.78
C ALA A 2 -76.26 -28.07 -9.45
N PHE A 3 -75.66 -27.33 -10.39
CA PHE A 3 -74.47 -26.52 -10.11
C PHE A 3 -74.92 -25.22 -9.43
N PRO A 4 -74.25 -24.74 -8.37
CA PRO A 4 -74.58 -23.45 -7.78
C PRO A 4 -74.19 -22.34 -8.76
N ILE A 5 -75.19 -21.63 -9.25
CA ILE A 5 -75.05 -20.40 -10.04
C ILE A 5 -74.39 -19.36 -9.13
N ARG A 6 -73.09 -19.13 -9.29
CA ARG A 6 -72.40 -18.02 -8.63
C ARG A 6 -72.89 -16.71 -9.25
N THR A 7 -73.41 -15.84 -8.39
CA THR A 7 -73.76 -14.46 -8.71
C THR A 7 -72.50 -13.74 -9.22
N ARG A 8 -72.57 -13.17 -10.42
CA ARG A 8 -71.50 -12.37 -11.02
C ARG A 8 -71.38 -11.05 -10.26
N SER A 9 -70.54 -10.99 -9.22
CA SER A 9 -70.00 -9.71 -8.79
C SER A 9 -68.86 -9.34 -9.76
N ILE A 10 -69.11 -8.34 -10.59
CA ILE A 10 -68.07 -7.75 -11.43
C ILE A 10 -67.01 -7.18 -10.47
N PRO A 11 -65.74 -7.61 -10.56
CA PRO A 11 -64.74 -7.15 -9.61
C PRO A 11 -64.47 -5.66 -9.83
N GLN A 12 -64.69 -4.85 -8.78
CA GLN A 12 -64.50 -3.39 -8.82
C GLN A 12 -63.03 -2.95 -8.82
N CYS A 13 -62.11 -3.91 -8.78
CA CYS A 13 -60.67 -3.66 -8.77
C CYS A 13 -60.13 -3.64 -10.21
N SER A 14 -59.48 -2.55 -10.61
CA SER A 14 -58.92 -2.37 -11.97
C SER A 14 -57.85 -3.42 -12.32
N ALA A 15 -57.14 -3.96 -11.32
CA ALA A 15 -56.21 -5.07 -11.50
C ALA A 15 -56.92 -6.42 -11.78
N CYS A 16 -58.10 -6.62 -11.22
CA CYS A 16 -58.88 -7.84 -11.32
C CYS A 16 -59.56 -7.94 -12.70
N LEU A 17 -60.05 -6.81 -13.23
CA LEU A 17 -60.61 -6.73 -14.59
C LEU A 17 -59.56 -7.04 -15.67
N ARG A 18 -58.31 -6.62 -15.48
CA ARG A 18 -57.21 -6.91 -16.42
C ARG A 18 -56.88 -8.39 -16.48
N ASN A 19 -56.97 -9.12 -15.37
CA ASN A 19 -56.72 -10.56 -15.36
C ASN A 19 -57.91 -11.37 -15.90
N TYR A 20 -59.14 -10.90 -15.72
CA TYR A 20 -60.34 -11.61 -16.19
C TYR A 20 -60.50 -11.53 -17.72
N ALA A 21 -60.11 -10.42 -18.34
CA ALA A 21 -60.20 -10.24 -19.79
C ALA A 21 -59.26 -11.15 -20.60
N TRP A 22 -58.34 -11.87 -19.94
CA TRP A 22 -57.35 -12.72 -20.60
C TRP A 22 -57.64 -14.23 -20.46
N THR A 23 -58.75 -14.62 -19.81
CA THR A 23 -59.07 -16.04 -19.56
C THR A 23 -60.23 -16.58 -20.39
N GLU A 24 -60.86 -15.78 -21.25
CA GLU A 24 -61.96 -16.23 -22.10
C GLU A 24 -61.53 -16.32 -23.57
N THR A 25 -60.72 -17.33 -23.91
CA THR A 25 -60.91 -18.11 -25.15
C THR A 25 -60.06 -19.38 -25.07
N THR A 26 -60.72 -20.53 -25.26
CA THR A 26 -60.18 -21.87 -25.51
C THR A 26 -59.78 -22.73 -24.30
N SER A 27 -60.79 -23.45 -23.79
CA SER A 27 -60.65 -24.73 -23.12
C SER A 27 -60.42 -25.85 -24.15
N THR A 28 -59.19 -26.31 -24.34
CA THR A 28 -58.93 -27.74 -24.64
C THR A 28 -57.52 -28.11 -24.21
N SER A 29 -57.43 -29.23 -23.51
CA SER A 29 -56.24 -29.90 -23.02
C SER A 29 -55.18 -30.17 -24.10
N ILE A 30 -53.99 -29.63 -23.93
CA ILE A 30 -52.70 -30.28 -24.19
C ILE A 30 -51.73 -29.68 -23.16
N SER A 31 -50.88 -30.53 -22.58
CA SER A 31 -49.81 -30.18 -21.65
C SER A 31 -48.99 -28.97 -22.13
N HIS A 32 -49.36 -27.77 -21.70
CA HIS A 32 -48.58 -26.55 -21.90
C HIS A 32 -47.47 -26.55 -20.85
N GLN A 33 -46.40 -27.27 -21.13
CA GLN A 33 -45.12 -27.00 -20.51
C GLN A 33 -44.81 -25.53 -20.78
N GLN A 34 -44.86 -24.69 -19.74
CA GLN A 34 -44.41 -23.31 -19.85
C GLN A 34 -42.91 -23.35 -20.13
N VAL A 35 -42.52 -23.29 -21.40
CA VAL A 35 -41.17 -22.92 -21.78
C VAL A 35 -41.04 -21.45 -21.42
N ARG A 36 -40.69 -21.19 -20.15
CA ARG A 36 -40.32 -19.86 -19.66
C ARG A 36 -39.26 -19.35 -20.63
N GLY A 37 -39.66 -18.39 -21.47
CA GLY A 37 -38.95 -18.03 -22.68
C GLY A 37 -37.46 -17.89 -22.43
N ALA A 38 -36.66 -18.44 -23.35
CA ALA A 38 -35.25 -18.13 -23.45
C ALA A 38 -35.13 -16.60 -23.54
N LYS A 39 -34.93 -15.96 -22.39
CA LYS A 39 -34.68 -14.53 -22.33
C LYS A 39 -33.38 -14.37 -23.08
N LYS A 40 -33.42 -13.68 -24.21
CA LYS A 40 -32.23 -13.07 -24.83
C LYS A 40 -31.71 -12.04 -23.84
N LEU A 41 -31.11 -12.49 -22.75
CA LEU A 41 -30.27 -11.64 -21.93
C LEU A 41 -29.22 -11.13 -22.91
N ALA A 42 -29.20 -9.82 -23.13
CA ALA A 42 -28.09 -9.19 -23.82
C ALA A 42 -26.82 -9.81 -23.24
N SER A 43 -25.99 -10.38 -24.11
CA SER A 43 -24.82 -11.13 -23.68
C SER A 43 -24.10 -10.26 -22.65
N ARG A 44 -23.88 -10.81 -21.46
CA ARG A 44 -23.21 -10.10 -20.35
C ARG A 44 -21.88 -9.49 -20.80
N ASN A 45 -21.29 -10.02 -21.86
CA ASN A 45 -20.05 -9.57 -22.48
C ASN A 45 -20.19 -8.21 -23.18
N ASP A 46 -21.36 -7.86 -23.71
CA ASP A 46 -21.57 -6.62 -24.47
C ASP A 46 -21.74 -5.40 -23.55
N THR A 47 -22.29 -5.61 -22.35
CA THR A 47 -22.50 -4.53 -21.36
C THR A 47 -21.29 -4.32 -20.45
N ALA A 48 -20.43 -5.33 -20.29
CA ALA A 48 -19.24 -5.25 -19.45
C ALA A 48 -18.03 -4.58 -20.12
N THR A 49 -18.10 -4.39 -21.45
CA THR A 49 -16.93 -4.05 -22.26
C THR A 49 -17.03 -2.63 -22.82
N ILE A 50 -15.98 -1.84 -22.64
CA ILE A 50 -15.90 -0.44 -23.03
C ILE A 50 -14.93 -0.30 -24.22
N PRO A 51 -15.26 0.48 -25.27
CA PRO A 51 -14.31 0.80 -26.33
C PRO A 51 -13.23 1.73 -25.82
N VAL A 52 -11.97 1.40 -26.09
CA VAL A 52 -10.79 2.12 -25.60
C VAL A 52 -9.81 2.32 -26.74
N ARG A 53 -9.09 3.45 -26.76
CA ARG A 53 -8.06 3.75 -27.74
C ARG A 53 -6.67 3.37 -27.23
N LEU A 54 -5.93 2.55 -27.97
CA LEU A 54 -4.56 2.19 -27.61
C LEU A 54 -3.58 3.36 -27.80
N ARG A 55 -2.63 3.51 -26.87
CA ARG A 55 -1.50 4.46 -26.99
C ARG A 55 -0.20 3.79 -27.41
N LYS A 56 -0.07 2.49 -27.14
CA LYS A 56 1.11 1.67 -27.45
C LYS A 56 0.69 0.47 -28.27
N ASP A 57 1.58 -0.03 -29.12
CA ASP A 57 1.40 -1.31 -29.80
C ASP A 57 1.38 -2.41 -28.76
N LEU A 58 0.30 -3.19 -28.72
CA LEU A 58 0.13 -4.27 -27.76
C LEU A 58 -0.11 -5.59 -28.49
N PRO A 59 0.75 -6.60 -28.27
CA PRO A 59 0.57 -7.90 -28.91
C PRO A 59 -0.75 -8.54 -28.48
N GLY A 60 -1.50 -9.10 -29.43
CA GLY A 60 -2.82 -9.71 -29.24
C GLY A 60 -3.97 -8.71 -29.06
N TYR A 61 -3.69 -7.41 -29.09
CA TYR A 61 -4.69 -6.35 -28.98
C TYR A 61 -4.75 -5.56 -30.29
N GLY A 62 -3.63 -4.98 -30.70
CA GLY A 62 -3.55 -4.19 -31.93
C GLY A 62 -2.54 -3.06 -31.87
N LYS A 63 -2.52 -2.28 -32.95
CA LYS A 63 -1.62 -1.13 -33.15
C LYS A 63 -2.00 0.10 -32.32
N VAL A 64 -1.06 1.03 -32.15
CA VAL A 64 -1.30 2.36 -31.58
C VAL A 64 -2.48 3.03 -32.31
N GLY A 65 -3.41 3.58 -31.53
CA GLY A 65 -4.59 4.27 -32.03
C GLY A 65 -5.76 3.38 -32.43
N ALA A 66 -5.62 2.05 -32.37
CA ALA A 66 -6.73 1.12 -32.58
C ALA A 66 -7.76 1.22 -31.44
N TYR A 67 -9.03 1.00 -31.79
CA TYR A 67 -10.13 0.95 -30.84
C TYR A 67 -10.48 -0.48 -30.50
N ILE A 68 -10.41 -0.81 -29.22
CA ILE A 68 -10.50 -2.20 -28.74
C ILE A 68 -11.54 -2.30 -27.63
N PRO A 69 -12.33 -3.38 -27.58
CA PRO A 69 -13.26 -3.62 -26.49
C PRO A 69 -12.48 -4.16 -25.27
N ILE A 70 -12.42 -3.44 -24.15
CA ILE A 70 -11.74 -3.88 -22.90
C ILE A 70 -12.69 -3.80 -21.72
N SER A 71 -12.56 -4.71 -20.74
CA SER A 71 -13.37 -4.65 -19.52
C SER A 71 -13.03 -3.40 -18.69
N SER A 72 -14.02 -2.82 -18.00
CA SER A 72 -13.81 -1.63 -17.16
C SER A 72 -12.76 -1.83 -16.06
N GLY A 73 -12.68 -3.03 -15.49
CA GLY A 73 -11.69 -3.40 -14.47
C GLY A 73 -10.26 -3.44 -15.00
N GLU A 74 -10.03 -4.04 -16.17
CA GLU A 74 -8.69 -4.05 -16.80
C GLU A 74 -8.24 -2.65 -17.17
N MET A 75 -9.17 -1.81 -17.64
CA MET A 75 -8.87 -0.41 -17.91
C MET A 75 -8.39 0.34 -16.68
N ARG A 76 -9.12 0.23 -15.57
CA ARG A 76 -8.80 0.92 -14.32
C ARG A 76 -7.49 0.42 -13.69
N ASN A 77 -7.26 -0.90 -13.71
CA ASN A 77 -6.20 -1.51 -12.92
C ASN A 77 -4.89 -1.72 -13.70
N LYS A 78 -4.95 -1.98 -15.01
CA LYS A 78 -3.78 -2.35 -15.82
C LYS A 78 -3.45 -1.31 -16.90
N PHE A 79 -4.41 -0.94 -17.72
CA PHE A 79 -4.13 -0.16 -18.93
C PHE A 79 -3.91 1.33 -18.65
N PHE A 80 -4.81 1.95 -17.88
CA PHE A 80 -4.73 3.39 -17.60
C PHE A 80 -3.52 3.75 -16.72
N PRO A 81 -3.23 3.05 -15.61
CA PRO A 81 -2.06 3.38 -14.78
C PRO A 81 -0.72 3.24 -15.54
N ARG A 82 -0.64 2.27 -16.46
CA ARG A 82 0.57 2.02 -17.28
C ARG A 82 0.62 2.85 -18.57
N ARG A 83 -0.35 3.74 -18.80
CA ARG A 83 -0.49 4.56 -20.02
C ARG A 83 -0.45 3.71 -21.30
N LEU A 84 -1.08 2.54 -21.27
CA LEU A 84 -1.17 1.64 -22.42
C LEU A 84 -2.31 2.04 -23.36
N ALA A 85 -3.38 2.60 -22.79
CA ALA A 85 -4.57 3.00 -23.52
C ALA A 85 -5.29 4.14 -22.79
N ASP A 86 -6.03 4.93 -23.56
CA ASP A 86 -6.83 6.06 -23.07
C ASP A 86 -8.32 5.73 -23.19
N TYR A 87 -9.11 6.23 -22.24
CA TYR A 87 -10.57 6.13 -22.31
C TYR A 87 -11.11 6.86 -23.54
N THR A 88 -11.99 6.19 -24.29
CA THR A 88 -12.68 6.82 -25.41
C THR A 88 -13.71 7.83 -24.90
N THR A 89 -13.61 9.07 -25.37
CA THR A 89 -14.55 10.15 -25.04
C THR A 89 -15.93 9.89 -25.65
N LEU A 90 -16.96 10.57 -25.15
CA LEU A 90 -18.33 10.43 -25.70
C LEU A 90 -18.40 10.85 -27.18
N GLN A 91 -17.61 11.84 -27.58
CA GLN A 91 -17.54 12.31 -28.96
C GLN A 91 -16.92 11.24 -29.87
N GLU A 92 -15.81 10.64 -29.44
CA GLU A 92 -15.17 9.55 -30.19
C GLU A 92 -16.08 8.32 -30.26
N ARG A 93 -16.80 7.95 -29.19
CA ARG A 93 -17.77 6.83 -29.23
C ARG A 93 -18.88 7.06 -30.25
N LYS A 94 -19.36 8.30 -30.38
CA LYS A 94 -20.32 8.65 -31.43
C LYS A 94 -19.68 8.52 -32.80
N ALA A 95 -18.46 9.04 -32.98
CA ALA A 95 -17.73 8.94 -34.24
C ALA A 95 -17.47 7.49 -34.67
N LEU A 96 -17.18 6.58 -33.73
CA LEU A 96 -17.03 5.15 -34.01
C LEU A 96 -18.31 4.54 -34.59
N ARG A 97 -19.47 4.88 -34.01
CA ARG A 97 -20.78 4.43 -34.48
C ARG A 97 -21.12 5.03 -35.85
N THR A 98 -20.83 6.31 -36.07
CA THR A 98 -21.10 6.96 -37.36
C THR A 98 -20.20 6.42 -38.47
N ARG A 99 -18.92 6.15 -38.16
CA ARG A 99 -17.93 5.68 -39.13
C ARG A 99 -17.88 4.15 -39.27
N ASN A 100 -18.69 3.43 -38.48
CA ASN A 100 -18.70 1.95 -38.41
C ASN A 100 -17.29 1.37 -38.28
N ILE A 101 -16.45 1.97 -37.44
CA ILE A 101 -15.09 1.46 -37.20
C ILE A 101 -15.22 0.19 -36.33
N PRO A 102 -14.66 -0.95 -36.77
CA PRO A 102 -14.75 -2.20 -36.01
C PRO A 102 -14.02 -2.05 -34.67
N VAL A 103 -14.73 -2.40 -33.58
CA VAL A 103 -14.19 -2.40 -32.21
C VAL A 103 -13.93 -3.85 -31.82
N GLU A 104 -12.84 -4.40 -32.32
CA GLU A 104 -12.45 -5.79 -32.10
C GLU A 104 -10.98 -5.88 -31.66
N ARG A 105 -10.61 -7.00 -31.04
CA ARG A 105 -9.22 -7.31 -30.69
C ARG A 105 -8.57 -8.00 -31.88
N ASP A 106 -7.40 -7.51 -32.29
CA ASP A 106 -6.57 -8.18 -33.28
C ASP A 106 -5.65 -9.19 -32.59
N TYR A 107 -6.05 -10.46 -32.61
CA TYR A 107 -5.31 -11.57 -32.00
C TYR A 107 -4.04 -11.94 -32.80
N GLU A 108 -3.99 -11.60 -34.09
CA GLU A 108 -2.86 -11.91 -34.96
C GLU A 108 -1.74 -10.86 -34.84
N PHE A 109 -2.06 -9.68 -34.33
CA PHE A 109 -1.10 -8.61 -34.11
C PHE A 109 -0.03 -9.03 -33.09
N LYS A 110 1.15 -9.46 -33.56
CA LYS A 110 2.28 -9.87 -32.70
C LYS A 110 3.09 -8.69 -32.13
N GLY A 111 2.66 -7.45 -32.39
CA GLY A 111 3.42 -6.24 -32.07
C GLY A 111 4.69 -6.13 -32.90
N TYR A 112 5.24 -4.92 -33.02
CA TYR A 112 6.62 -4.78 -33.42
C TYR A 112 7.47 -5.33 -32.28
N THR A 113 7.74 -6.62 -32.35
CA THR A 113 8.89 -7.20 -31.65
C THR A 113 10.10 -6.56 -32.29
N VAL A 114 10.50 -5.39 -31.76
CA VAL A 114 11.91 -5.04 -31.83
C VAL A 114 12.57 -6.22 -31.14
N PRO A 115 13.35 -7.06 -31.83
CA PRO A 115 14.07 -8.11 -31.16
C PRO A 115 14.98 -7.40 -30.18
N VAL A 116 14.59 -7.39 -28.91
CA VAL A 116 15.51 -7.06 -27.83
C VAL A 116 16.52 -8.17 -27.92
N LEU A 117 17.63 -7.89 -28.62
CA LEU A 117 18.80 -8.75 -28.67
C LEU A 117 19.08 -9.13 -27.21
N LYS A 118 18.74 -10.38 -26.85
CA LYS A 118 19.21 -10.98 -25.62
C LYS A 118 20.72 -10.96 -25.78
N LYS A 119 21.40 -10.06 -25.06
CA LYS A 119 22.86 -9.90 -25.08
C LYS A 119 23.48 -11.30 -24.97
N PRO A 120 24.12 -11.83 -26.01
CA PRO A 120 24.76 -13.12 -25.91
C PRO A 120 25.96 -12.96 -24.97
N THR A 121 25.91 -13.64 -23.83
CA THR A 121 27.10 -13.96 -23.07
C THR A 121 27.95 -14.91 -23.90
N SER A 122 29.00 -14.42 -24.55
CA SER A 122 30.30 -15.11 -24.72
C SER A 122 31.16 -14.45 -25.80
N LYS A 123 32.47 -14.66 -25.65
CA LYS A 123 33.60 -14.01 -26.30
C LYS A 123 33.80 -14.48 -27.76
N SER A 124 34.07 -13.54 -28.67
CA SER A 124 35.01 -13.62 -29.82
C SER A 124 35.08 -12.20 -30.42
N ILE A 125 36.20 -11.47 -30.38
CA ILE A 125 37.41 -11.50 -31.22
C ILE A 125 37.10 -11.45 -32.74
N PHE A 126 37.55 -10.34 -33.36
CA PHE A 126 37.61 -9.96 -34.78
C PHE A 126 36.46 -9.14 -35.41
N GLY A 127 36.75 -7.86 -35.72
CA GLY A 127 36.66 -7.35 -37.09
C GLY A 127 35.56 -6.34 -37.49
N LEU A 128 35.99 -5.07 -37.63
CA LEU A 128 35.64 -4.10 -38.68
C LEU A 128 34.36 -3.21 -38.58
N ASP A 129 34.62 -1.96 -38.21
CA ASP A 129 34.09 -0.64 -38.62
C ASP A 129 32.71 -0.51 -39.33
N THR A 130 31.80 0.23 -38.69
CA THR A 130 31.11 1.37 -39.33
C THR A 130 30.49 2.31 -38.29
N SER A 131 30.83 3.59 -38.43
CA SER A 131 30.43 4.70 -37.57
C SER A 131 28.99 5.15 -37.86
N ALA A 132 28.13 5.08 -36.85
CA ALA A 132 26.94 5.93 -36.75
C ALA A 132 26.73 6.30 -35.28
N ALA A 133 26.89 7.59 -34.98
CA ALA A 133 26.88 8.15 -33.64
C ALA A 133 25.52 7.98 -32.93
N ALA A 134 25.32 6.80 -32.31
CA ALA A 134 24.28 6.58 -31.33
C ALA A 134 24.72 7.23 -30.00
N ARG A 135 23.98 8.23 -29.54
CA ARG A 135 24.16 8.77 -28.18
C ARG A 135 24.08 7.59 -27.19
N PRO A 136 25.11 7.34 -26.37
CA PRO A 136 25.08 6.21 -25.45
C PRO A 136 23.96 6.43 -24.44
N ALA A 137 22.97 5.53 -24.45
CA ALA A 137 22.02 5.44 -23.35
C ALA A 137 22.80 5.27 -22.04
N PRO A 138 22.45 6.00 -20.97
CA PRO A 138 23.17 5.91 -19.71
C PRO A 138 23.13 4.45 -19.25
N ARG A 139 24.30 3.84 -19.18
CA ARG A 139 24.45 2.50 -18.62
C ARG A 139 23.92 2.59 -17.18
N PRO A 140 23.03 1.69 -16.72
CA PRO A 140 22.72 1.61 -15.30
C PRO A 140 24.04 1.27 -14.60
N VAL A 141 24.64 2.28 -13.99
CA VAL A 141 25.82 2.11 -13.14
C VAL A 141 25.30 1.32 -11.95
N ALA A 142 25.51 0.00 -11.98
CA ALA A 142 25.28 -0.82 -10.80
C ALA A 142 26.12 -0.20 -9.69
N PRO A 143 25.51 0.29 -8.60
CA PRO A 143 26.28 0.90 -7.53
C PRO A 143 27.27 -0.14 -7.04
N GLU A 144 28.55 0.19 -7.14
CA GLU A 144 29.64 -0.61 -6.62
C GLU A 144 29.34 -0.84 -5.14
N LYS A 145 29.06 -2.10 -4.79
CA LYS A 145 28.66 -2.48 -3.43
C LYS A 145 29.87 -2.24 -2.54
N LEU A 146 29.74 -1.32 -1.58
CA LEU A 146 30.77 -1.06 -0.60
C LEU A 146 31.08 -2.35 0.20
N SER A 147 32.33 -2.54 0.61
CA SER A 147 32.66 -3.63 1.52
C SER A 147 31.89 -3.45 2.85
N PRO A 148 31.42 -4.55 3.46
CA PRO A 148 30.58 -4.44 4.64
C PRO A 148 31.35 -3.89 5.84
N GLU A 149 32.64 -4.17 5.98
CA GLU A 149 33.52 -3.57 7.00
C GLU A 149 33.56 -2.05 6.87
N ARG A 150 33.75 -1.55 5.64
CA ARG A 150 33.78 -0.11 5.37
C ARG A 150 32.46 0.56 5.69
N SER A 151 31.33 -0.11 5.42
CA SER A 151 30.02 0.45 5.75
C SER A 151 29.81 0.64 7.26
N ILE A 152 30.38 -0.25 8.09
CA ILE A 152 30.31 -0.14 9.56
C ILE A 152 31.16 1.05 10.04
N GLU A 153 32.35 1.23 9.48
CA GLU A 153 33.19 2.40 9.78
C GLU A 153 32.47 3.71 9.45
N LEU A 154 31.88 3.81 8.26
CA LEU A 154 31.16 5.00 7.83
C LEU A 154 29.95 5.27 8.73
N LEU A 155 29.20 4.24 9.11
CA LEU A 155 28.09 4.40 10.06
C LEU A 155 28.60 4.88 11.43
N ASN A 156 29.77 4.43 11.89
CA ASN A 156 30.42 4.90 13.11
C ASN A 156 30.83 6.37 13.08
N ILE A 157 31.28 6.85 11.93
CA ILE A 157 31.70 8.24 11.76
C ILE A 157 30.50 9.18 11.59
N PHE A 158 29.53 8.83 10.74
CA PHE A 158 28.49 9.76 10.29
C PHE A 158 27.22 9.73 11.13
N VAL A 159 26.80 8.56 11.60
CA VAL A 159 25.66 8.51 12.52
C VAL A 159 26.15 9.03 13.87
N ARG A 160 25.38 9.88 14.54
CA ARG A 160 25.73 10.34 15.89
C ARG A 160 25.54 9.19 16.90
N PRO A 161 26.35 9.09 17.97
CA PRO A 161 26.12 8.10 19.04
C PRO A 161 24.76 8.28 19.72
N ARG A 162 24.26 9.53 19.75
CA ARG A 162 22.96 9.93 20.28
C ARG A 162 22.10 10.56 19.18
N LEU A 163 20.89 10.06 19.00
CA LEU A 163 19.90 10.57 18.05
C LEU A 163 18.73 11.17 18.84
N ASP A 164 18.54 12.48 18.71
CA ASP A 164 17.50 13.20 19.44
C ASP A 164 16.22 13.32 18.60
N PHE A 165 15.07 12.96 19.18
CA PHE A 165 13.75 13.12 18.58
C PHE A 165 12.89 14.01 19.46
N TYR A 166 12.32 15.05 18.88
CA TYR A 166 11.41 15.96 19.57
C TYR A 166 9.96 15.57 19.29
N ARG A 167 9.17 15.34 20.33
CA ARG A 167 7.75 15.00 20.20
C ARG A 167 6.91 15.66 21.28
N GLN A 168 5.63 15.89 20.97
CA GLN A 168 4.69 16.47 21.94
C GLN A 168 4.38 15.44 23.03
N PRO A 169 4.56 15.81 24.31
CA PRO A 169 4.17 14.95 25.41
C PRO A 169 2.64 14.87 25.51
N LEU A 170 2.13 13.69 25.85
CA LEU A 170 0.76 13.53 26.31
C LEU A 170 0.65 14.15 27.71
N PRO A 171 -0.34 15.02 27.95
CA PRO A 171 -0.67 15.41 29.31
C PRO A 171 -1.06 14.14 30.04
N ILE A 172 -0.30 13.81 31.08
CA ILE A 172 -0.69 12.77 32.01
C ILE A 172 -1.84 13.39 32.80
N GLU A 173 -3.08 13.09 32.43
CA GLU A 173 -4.19 13.16 33.37
C GLU A 173 -3.86 12.14 34.45
N VAL A 174 -3.15 12.59 35.47
CA VAL A 174 -3.06 11.88 36.74
C VAL A 174 -4.48 11.94 37.27
N GLU A 175 -5.32 10.97 36.89
CA GLU A 175 -6.33 10.52 37.85
C GLU A 175 -5.52 10.14 39.08
N PRO A 176 -5.69 10.84 40.21
CA PRO A 176 -5.00 10.45 41.41
C PRO A 176 -5.48 9.04 41.71
N GLU A 177 -4.60 8.04 41.51
CA GLU A 177 -4.72 6.80 42.25
C GLU A 177 -4.88 7.24 43.69
N THR A 178 -6.08 7.02 44.23
CA THR A 178 -6.38 7.26 45.63
C THR A 178 -5.21 6.67 46.41
N PRO A 179 -4.49 7.45 47.24
CA PRO A 179 -3.52 6.88 48.13
C PRO A 179 -4.31 5.94 49.04
N THR A 180 -4.28 4.63 48.76
CA THR A 180 -4.69 3.65 49.76
C THR A 180 -3.63 3.72 50.84
N ASP A 181 -4.03 4.39 51.91
CA ASP A 181 -3.37 4.51 53.20
C ASP A 181 -2.56 3.25 53.55
N SER A 182 -1.25 3.30 53.38
CA SER A 182 -0.36 2.56 54.26
C SER A 182 -0.13 3.45 55.47
N SER A 183 -0.89 3.19 56.53
CA SER A 183 -0.81 3.84 57.83
C SER A 183 0.65 4.04 58.29
N PRO A 184 1.03 5.24 58.79
CA PRO A 184 2.28 5.41 59.50
C PRO A 184 2.07 4.94 60.94
N GLU A 185 2.19 3.64 61.15
CA GLU A 185 2.45 3.13 62.50
C GLU A 185 3.97 3.23 62.76
N GLN A 186 4.31 4.07 63.74
CA GLN A 186 5.49 3.99 64.62
C GLN A 186 6.72 4.86 64.30
N GLY A 187 6.73 6.06 64.92
CA GLY A 187 7.84 6.48 65.79
C GLY A 187 9.17 6.90 65.16
N HIS A 188 9.16 7.67 64.07
CA HIS A 188 10.39 8.26 63.53
C HIS A 188 10.58 9.70 64.02
N SER A 189 11.75 9.98 64.60
CA SER A 189 12.13 11.34 65.02
C SER A 189 12.37 12.23 63.81
N ALA A 190 12.16 13.54 63.93
CA ALA A 190 12.35 14.51 62.84
C ALA A 190 13.74 14.41 62.17
N ALA A 191 14.76 13.95 62.90
CA ALA A 191 16.10 13.71 62.35
C ALA A 191 16.17 12.48 61.42
N ALA A 192 15.40 11.41 61.71
CA ALA A 192 15.33 10.23 60.86
C ALA A 192 14.57 10.52 59.55
N ASP A 193 13.55 11.37 59.61
CA ASP A 193 12.79 11.78 58.43
C ASP A 193 13.64 12.64 57.47
N LEU A 194 14.44 13.57 58.00
CA LEU A 194 15.39 14.34 57.18
C LEU A 194 16.49 13.46 56.54
N LEU A 195 16.88 12.36 57.18
CA LEU A 195 17.82 11.39 56.60
C LEU A 195 17.14 10.49 55.56
N ALA A 196 15.89 10.11 55.75
CA ALA A 196 15.11 9.35 54.78
C ALA A 196 14.86 10.15 53.50
N VAL A 197 14.53 11.45 53.62
CA VAL A 197 14.39 12.39 52.49
C VAL A 197 15.72 12.57 51.75
N ARG A 198 16.85 12.55 52.46
CA ARG A 198 18.17 12.65 51.82
C ARG A 198 18.59 11.34 51.15
N ALA A 199 18.26 10.19 51.74
CA ALA A 199 18.53 8.87 51.19
C ALA A 199 17.64 8.54 49.97
N SER A 200 16.43 9.13 49.90
CA SER A 200 15.52 8.99 48.76
C SER A 200 15.81 9.94 47.59
N SER A 201 16.89 10.74 47.65
CA SER A 201 17.43 11.50 46.51
C SER A 201 18.09 10.61 45.44
N ALA A 202 17.55 9.40 45.23
CA ALA A 202 17.73 8.68 44.00
C ALA A 202 17.23 9.58 42.86
N LYS A 203 18.12 9.88 41.90
CA LYS A 203 17.85 10.67 40.69
C LYS A 203 16.40 10.46 40.24
N PRO A 204 15.60 11.53 40.03
CA PRO A 204 14.24 11.35 39.57
C PRO A 204 14.31 10.51 38.30
N LYS A 205 13.81 9.27 38.37
CA LYS A 205 13.47 8.52 37.17
C LYS A 205 12.37 9.37 36.54
N LEU A 206 12.75 10.19 35.57
CA LEU A 206 11.83 10.98 34.76
C LEU A 206 10.68 10.04 34.42
N ALA A 207 9.51 10.29 35.02
CA ALA A 207 8.33 9.51 34.73
C ALA A 207 8.18 9.53 33.22
N SER A 208 8.16 8.34 32.60
CA SER A 208 8.27 8.18 31.17
C SER A 208 7.00 8.72 30.51
N GLN A 209 6.98 10.02 30.26
CA GLN A 209 5.81 10.73 29.77
C GLN A 209 5.43 10.15 28.41
N GLY A 210 4.16 9.78 28.28
CA GLY A 210 3.62 9.32 27.01
C GLY A 210 3.82 10.38 25.94
N ILE A 211 3.99 9.96 24.70
CA ILE A 211 4.22 10.81 23.55
C ILE A 211 3.00 10.73 22.64
N TYR A 212 2.67 11.85 21.99
CA TYR A 212 1.72 11.83 20.89
C TYR A 212 2.35 11.17 19.65
N GLY A 213 1.84 10.00 19.28
CA GLY A 213 2.38 9.15 18.21
C GLY A 213 3.40 8.11 18.73
N SER A 214 4.14 7.50 17.81
CA SER A 214 5.23 6.58 18.15
C SER A 214 6.48 6.90 17.35
N VAL A 215 7.65 6.71 17.98
CA VAL A 215 8.93 6.70 17.27
C VAL A 215 9.12 5.29 16.72
N THR A 216 9.01 5.19 15.40
CA THR A 216 9.09 3.91 14.67
C THR A 216 10.52 3.63 14.18
N PRO A 217 10.86 2.38 13.81
CA PRO A 217 12.16 2.10 13.20
C PRO A 217 12.37 2.88 11.89
N LEU A 218 11.28 3.22 11.19
CA LEU A 218 11.30 4.06 10.00
C LEU A 218 11.79 5.49 10.31
N ASP A 219 11.35 6.10 11.41
CA ASP A 219 11.81 7.43 11.83
C ASP A 219 13.32 7.44 12.11
N VAL A 220 13.82 6.38 12.76
CA VAL A 220 15.25 6.18 13.00
C VAL A 220 16.00 6.03 11.67
N LEU A 221 15.45 5.27 10.72
CA LEU A 221 16.02 5.08 9.40
C LEU A 221 16.13 6.40 8.61
N VAL A 222 15.11 7.26 8.70
CA VAL A 222 15.11 8.59 8.07
C VAL A 222 16.20 9.48 8.69
N ALA A 223 16.31 9.49 10.01
CA ALA A 223 17.37 10.25 10.71
C ALA A 223 18.78 9.75 10.34
N VAL A 224 18.96 8.44 10.28
CA VAL A 224 20.24 7.80 9.88
C VAL A 224 20.58 8.11 8.43
N ARG A 225 19.61 8.01 7.50
CA ARG A 225 19.82 8.39 6.09
C ARG A 225 20.19 9.86 5.93
N ALA A 226 19.55 10.75 6.69
CA ALA A 226 19.89 12.17 6.68
C ALA A 226 21.32 12.43 7.15
N ALA A 227 21.80 11.71 8.18
CA ALA A 227 23.18 11.83 8.66
C ALA A 227 24.21 11.34 7.62
N ILE A 228 23.90 10.22 6.96
CA ILE A 228 24.76 9.56 5.97
C ILE A 228 24.82 10.32 4.64
N ALA A 229 23.78 11.07 4.29
CA ALA A 229 23.70 11.83 3.03
C ALA A 229 24.80 12.90 2.86
N THR A 230 25.50 13.26 3.94
CA THR A 230 26.62 14.21 3.91
C THR A 230 27.83 13.68 3.12
N ASN A 231 27.96 12.35 2.94
CA ASN A 231 29.10 11.74 2.27
C ASN A 231 28.67 10.79 1.14
N ASP A 232 29.33 10.91 -0.02
CA ASP A 232 29.03 10.15 -1.24
C ASP A 232 29.31 8.64 -1.15
N GLU A 233 30.25 8.20 -0.32
CA GLU A 233 30.51 6.78 -0.05
C GLU A 233 29.43 6.20 0.85
N ALA A 234 29.11 6.94 1.92
CA ALA A 234 28.15 6.51 2.92
C ALA A 234 26.72 6.49 2.34
N ALA A 235 26.38 7.44 1.46
CA ALA A 235 25.09 7.49 0.77
C ALA A 235 24.78 6.26 -0.10
N ARG A 236 25.80 5.45 -0.42
CA ARG A 236 25.63 4.18 -1.16
C ARG A 236 25.11 3.04 -0.27
N ILE A 237 25.13 3.21 1.05
CA ILE A 237 24.65 2.19 2.00
C ILE A 237 23.12 2.11 1.94
N VAL A 238 22.60 0.95 1.55
CA VAL A 238 21.16 0.70 1.49
C VAL A 238 20.69 0.04 2.79
N LEU A 239 20.02 0.82 3.63
CA LEU A 239 19.39 0.35 4.88
C LEU A 239 17.88 0.19 4.70
N THR A 240 17.31 -0.89 5.26
CA THR A 240 15.87 -1.19 5.29
C THR A 240 15.32 -1.24 6.72
N GLU A 241 14.00 -1.19 6.87
CA GLU A 241 13.34 -1.18 8.20
C GLU A 241 13.69 -2.43 9.03
N ASN A 242 13.86 -3.58 8.37
CA ASN A 242 14.22 -4.84 9.01
C ASN A 242 15.66 -4.85 9.55
N ASP A 243 16.50 -3.90 9.13
CA ASP A 243 17.88 -3.80 9.58
C ASP A 243 18.00 -2.98 10.88
N VAL A 244 16.91 -2.35 11.33
CA VAL A 244 16.86 -1.51 12.54
C VAL A 244 15.98 -2.19 13.59
N GLU A 245 16.57 -2.51 14.75
CA GLU A 245 15.89 -3.21 15.84
C GLU A 245 16.11 -2.47 17.16
N PHE A 246 15.05 -2.32 17.95
CA PHE A 246 15.16 -1.75 19.29
C PHE A 246 15.47 -2.86 20.29
N VAL A 247 16.57 -2.73 21.03
CA VAL A 247 17.02 -3.74 22.00
C VAL A 247 16.32 -3.57 23.35
N ASP A 248 15.99 -2.33 23.73
CA ASP A 248 15.48 -1.99 25.06
C ASP A 248 13.95 -1.81 25.12
N LEU A 249 13.19 -2.41 24.20
CA LEU A 249 11.73 -2.35 24.28
C LEU A 249 11.21 -3.27 25.40
N LYS A 250 10.36 -2.72 26.27
CA LYS A 250 9.50 -3.52 27.13
C LYS A 250 8.51 -4.29 26.25
N GLU A 251 8.21 -5.54 26.60
CA GLU A 251 7.44 -6.49 25.76
C GLU A 251 6.10 -5.94 25.25
N GLU A 252 5.51 -4.96 25.93
CA GLU A 252 4.24 -4.30 25.58
C GLU A 252 4.31 -3.39 24.33
N ASP A 253 5.49 -2.88 23.96
CA ASP A 253 5.68 -1.98 22.82
C ASP A 253 6.35 -2.67 21.60
N ALA A 254 6.63 -3.97 21.69
CA ALA A 254 7.25 -4.75 20.64
C ALA A 254 6.40 -4.73 19.35
N GLY A 255 6.86 -3.97 18.36
CA GLY A 255 6.23 -3.83 17.05
C GLY A 255 5.38 -2.57 16.84
N ARG A 256 5.03 -1.82 17.89
CA ARG A 256 4.22 -0.58 17.77
C ARG A 256 5.04 0.71 17.84
N GLY A 257 6.34 0.59 18.11
CA GLY A 257 7.27 1.71 18.25
C GLY A 257 7.24 2.34 19.64
N VAL A 258 8.23 3.19 19.93
CA VAL A 258 8.42 3.81 21.24
C VAL A 258 7.36 4.90 21.46
N LYS A 259 6.55 4.77 22.52
CA LYS A 259 5.52 5.77 22.90
C LYS A 259 5.90 6.61 24.10
N HIS A 260 7.06 6.39 24.69
CA HIS A 260 7.46 7.04 25.93
C HIS A 260 8.71 7.89 25.74
N THR A 261 8.77 8.98 26.49
CA THR A 261 9.95 9.84 26.58
C THR A 261 11.05 9.11 27.35
N GLY A 262 12.27 9.13 26.83
CA GLY A 262 13.40 8.42 27.44
C GLY A 262 14.54 8.14 26.47
N ASP A 263 15.54 7.42 26.97
CA ASP A 263 16.70 6.96 26.20
C ASP A 263 16.51 5.46 25.88
N PHE A 264 16.59 5.11 24.60
CA PHE A 264 16.39 3.75 24.09
C PHE A 264 17.59 3.32 23.26
N THR A 265 18.07 2.08 23.43
CA THR A 265 19.14 1.55 22.58
C THR A 265 18.59 0.88 21.32
N VAL A 266 19.13 1.27 20.17
CA VAL A 266 18.80 0.73 18.84
C VAL A 266 20.02 0.04 18.27
N ALA A 267 19.83 -1.17 17.75
CA ALA A 267 20.82 -1.91 16.97
C ALA A 267 20.54 -1.74 15.47
N ILE A 268 21.53 -1.24 14.73
CA ILE A 268 21.50 -1.11 13.27
C ILE A 268 22.39 -2.22 12.69
N ARG A 269 21.80 -3.16 11.97
CA ARG A 269 22.49 -4.26 11.29
C ARG A 269 22.85 -3.85 9.87
N VAL A 270 23.98 -4.31 9.34
CA VAL A 270 24.31 -4.12 7.93
C VAL A 270 24.28 -5.45 7.18
N ARG A 271 23.67 -5.44 5.99
CA ARG A 271 23.59 -6.61 5.12
C ARG A 271 24.95 -6.90 4.49
N GLY A 272 25.45 -8.12 4.65
CA GLY A 272 26.66 -8.60 3.97
C GLY A 272 27.79 -9.06 4.91
N THR A 273 27.68 -8.86 6.22
CA THR A 273 28.52 -9.57 7.18
C THR A 273 27.81 -10.82 7.68
N GLU A 274 28.33 -12.02 7.37
CA GLU A 274 27.89 -13.28 7.98
C GLU A 274 28.15 -13.34 9.50
N GLY A 275 28.89 -12.37 10.04
CA GLY A 275 29.17 -12.19 11.48
C GLY A 275 28.39 -11.06 12.18
N GLY A 276 27.29 -10.55 11.60
CA GLY A 276 26.35 -9.68 12.35
C GLY A 276 26.96 -8.38 12.88
N GLY A 277 27.65 -7.61 12.04
CA GLY A 277 28.10 -6.26 12.39
C GLY A 277 26.89 -5.39 12.73
N SER A 278 26.59 -5.25 14.02
CA SER A 278 25.49 -4.46 14.55
C SER A 278 26.05 -3.28 15.33
N ILE A 279 25.55 -2.10 15.02
CA ILE A 279 25.96 -0.86 15.65
C ILE A 279 24.88 -0.47 16.66
N LYS A 280 25.26 -0.32 17.93
CA LYS A 280 24.35 0.12 18.99
C LYS A 280 24.38 1.64 19.09
N ARG A 281 23.21 2.28 19.06
CA ARG A 281 23.03 3.74 19.18
C ARG A 281 21.94 4.07 20.18
N THR A 282 22.09 5.20 20.85
CA THR A 282 21.10 5.69 21.80
C THR A 282 20.16 6.65 21.09
N VAL A 283 18.87 6.35 21.10
CA VAL A 283 17.79 7.20 20.65
C VAL A 283 17.20 7.89 21.88
N ARG A 284 17.31 9.21 21.94
CA ARG A 284 16.77 10.03 23.01
C ARG A 284 15.52 10.72 22.52
N VAL A 285 14.39 10.47 23.18
CA VAL A 285 13.15 11.17 22.89
C VAL A 285 12.97 12.28 23.91
N ILE A 286 12.89 13.52 23.42
CA ILE A 286 12.80 14.75 24.21
C ILE A 286 11.38 15.32 24.05
N PRO A 287 10.72 15.74 25.15
CA PRO A 287 9.45 16.42 25.05
C PRO A 287 9.67 17.80 24.43
N GLN A 288 8.95 18.10 23.36
CA GLN A 288 8.96 19.42 22.76
C GLN A 288 8.03 20.32 23.59
N GLU A 289 8.57 21.40 24.16
CA GLU A 289 7.76 22.46 24.77
C GLU A 289 6.87 23.07 23.68
N ALA A 290 5.56 23.08 23.91
CA ALA A 290 4.62 23.76 23.02
C ALA A 290 4.82 25.27 23.16
N VAL A 291 5.29 25.92 22.09
CA VAL A 291 5.33 27.38 21.95
C VAL A 291 3.94 27.88 21.60
#